data_AF-A0A6H2EN40-F1
#
_entry.id   AF-A0A6H2EN40-F1
#
_cell.length_a   1.000
_cell.length_b   1.000
_cell.length_c   1.000
_cell.angle_alpha   90.00
_cell.angle_beta   90.00
_cell.angle_gamma   90.00
#
_symmetry.space_group_name_H-M   'P 1'
#
loop_
_entity.id
_entity.type
_entity.pdbx_description
1 polymer ?
#
loop_
_entity_poly.entity_id
_entity_poly.type
_entity_poly.pdbx_seq_one_letter_code
_entity_poly.pdbx_strand_id
1 'polypeptide(L)'
;MNNTTTQTILSDWTLAMRAQALSPLTIHERIRVSNCLCEYVDATPVTITTDQIIEWVSLLPSAVTKWTYFTHIKALFTWLEITRRRTDNPLLGLKAPDDLSTTHDQSHSKSLSTFSISDFIVKLAA
;
A
#
# COMPACT_ATOMS: atom_id res chain seq x y z
N MET A 1 -13.94 3.98 -18.91
CA MET A 1 -14.96 4.11 -17.84
C MET A 1 -14.41 3.78 -16.44
N ASN A 2 -13.18 3.26 -16.32
CA ASN A 2 -12.56 2.86 -15.05
C ASN A 2 -12.16 4.03 -14.12
N ASN A 3 -11.95 5.23 -14.68
CA ASN A 3 -11.46 6.39 -13.95
C ASN A 3 -12.46 6.90 -12.88
N THR A 4 -13.75 6.99 -13.22
CA THR A 4 -14.77 7.49 -12.28
C THR A 4 -14.92 6.58 -11.06
N THR A 5 -15.02 5.26 -11.27
CA THR A 5 -15.12 4.28 -10.17
C THR A 5 -13.88 4.34 -9.27
N THR A 6 -12.69 4.41 -9.87
CA THR A 6 -11.43 4.52 -9.13
C THR A 6 -11.38 5.80 -8.29
N GLN A 7 -11.74 6.94 -8.87
CA GLN A 7 -11.80 8.22 -8.14
C GLN A 7 -12.79 8.19 -6.98
N THR A 8 -13.97 7.59 -7.15
CA THR A 8 -14.96 7.45 -6.07
C THR A 8 -14.39 6.62 -4.91
N ILE A 9 -13.83 5.45 -5.21
CA ILE A 9 -13.26 4.56 -4.19
C ILE A 9 -12.12 5.23 -3.44
N LEU A 10 -11.20 5.90 -4.16
CA LEU A 10 -10.05 6.56 -3.55
C LEU A 10 -10.45 7.81 -2.75
N SER A 11 -11.54 8.49 -3.13
CA SER A 11 -12.11 9.59 -2.35
C SER A 11 -12.73 9.11 -1.04
N ASP A 12 -13.48 8.01 -1.08
CA ASP A 12 -14.04 7.37 0.12
C ASP A 12 -12.92 6.90 1.05
N TRP A 13 -11.87 6.29 0.50
CA TRP A 13 -10.73 5.85 1.28
C TRP A 13 -9.95 7.02 1.88
N THR A 14 -9.83 8.13 1.14
CA THR A 14 -9.25 9.39 1.65
C THR A 14 -10.03 9.89 2.87
N LEU A 15 -11.36 9.89 2.81
CA LEU A 15 -12.20 10.29 3.94
C LEU A 15 -12.00 9.36 5.15
N ALA A 16 -11.94 8.05 4.92
CA ALA A 16 -11.67 7.08 5.98
C ALA A 16 -10.29 7.30 6.64
N MET A 17 -9.24 7.53 5.85
CA MET A 17 -7.90 7.82 6.38
C MET A 17 -7.84 9.14 7.15
N ARG A 18 -8.60 10.17 6.72
CA ARG A 18 -8.74 11.42 7.48
C ARG A 18 -9.40 11.19 8.84
N ALA A 19 -10.46 10.37 8.87
CA ALA A 19 -11.13 10.00 10.12
C ALA A 19 -10.20 9.24 11.11
N GLN A 20 -9.20 8.52 10.58
CA GLN A 20 -8.14 7.85 11.36
C GLN A 20 -7.00 8.79 11.79
N ALA A 21 -7.10 10.09 11.49
CA ALA A 21 -6.06 11.10 11.76
C ALA A 21 -4.69 10.76 11.16
N LEU A 22 -4.66 10.17 9.95
CA LEU A 22 -3.41 10.00 9.22
C LEU A 22 -2.85 11.35 8.75
N SER A 23 -1.52 11.42 8.65
CA SER A 23 -0.87 12.63 8.12
C SER A 23 -1.28 12.88 6.67
N PRO A 24 -1.40 14.15 6.23
CA PRO A 24 -1.69 14.48 4.84
C PRO A 24 -0.68 13.87 3.86
N LEU A 25 0.59 13.80 4.25
CA LEU A 25 1.66 13.20 3.44
C LEU A 25 1.43 11.70 3.24
N THR A 26 1.08 10.97 4.30
CA THR A 26 0.77 9.53 4.22
C THR A 26 -0.45 9.27 3.34
N ILE A 27 -1.49 10.10 3.47
CA ILE A 27 -2.69 10.02 2.64
C ILE A 27 -2.33 10.25 1.17
N HIS A 28 -1.60 11.32 0.89
CA HIS A 28 -1.17 11.65 -0.47
C HIS A 28 -0.41 10.50 -1.11
N GLU A 29 0.59 9.96 -0.41
CA GLU A 29 1.44 8.90 -0.95
C GLU A 29 0.66 7.62 -1.22
N ARG A 30 -0.26 7.24 -0.33
CA ARG A 30 -1.13 6.07 -0.52
C ARG A 30 -2.03 6.21 -1.75
N ILE A 31 -2.65 7.38 -1.94
CA ILE A 31 -3.50 7.66 -3.10
C ILE A 31 -2.68 7.66 -4.38
N ARG A 32 -1.50 8.31 -4.37
CA ARG A 32 -0.58 8.33 -5.51
C ARG A 32 -0.17 6.92 -5.94
N VAL A 33 0.28 6.09 -5.00
CA VAL A 33 0.67 4.69 -5.26
C VAL A 33 -0.49 3.86 -5.78
N SER A 34 -1.70 4.04 -5.23
CA SER A 34 -2.89 3.33 -5.67
C SER A 34 -3.30 3.70 -7.10
N ASN A 35 -3.21 4.99 -7.45
CA ASN A 35 -3.43 5.44 -8.83
C ASN A 35 -2.39 4.86 -9.79
N CYS A 36 -1.10 4.89 -9.43
CA CYS A 36 -0.05 4.32 -10.29
C CYS A 36 -0.29 2.83 -10.58
N LEU A 37 -0.75 2.05 -9.59
CA LEU A 37 -1.13 0.67 -9.80
C LEU A 37 -2.33 0.56 -10.76
N CYS A 38 -3.42 1.27 -10.49
CA CYS A 38 -4.65 1.21 -11.30
C CYS A 38 -4.42 1.61 -12.76
N GLU A 39 -3.61 2.65 -12.98
CA GLU A 39 -3.20 3.11 -14.31
C GLU A 39 -2.34 2.09 -15.04
N TYR A 40 -1.39 1.47 -14.34
CA TYR A 40 -0.50 0.48 -14.94
C TYR A 40 -1.25 -0.77 -15.42
N VAL A 41 -2.20 -1.27 -14.62
CA VAL A 41 -2.93 -2.51 -14.93
C VAL A 41 -4.24 -2.29 -15.70
N ASP A 42 -4.59 -1.02 -15.99
CA ASP A 42 -5.88 -0.57 -16.53
C ASP A 42 -7.10 -1.23 -15.84
N ALA A 43 -7.12 -1.20 -14.51
CA ALA A 43 -8.18 -1.80 -13.71
C ALA A 43 -8.56 -0.94 -12.51
N THR A 44 -9.77 -1.16 -12.00
CA THR A 44 -10.26 -0.49 -10.79
C THR A 44 -9.80 -1.24 -9.53
N PRO A 45 -9.72 -0.59 -8.35
CA PRO A 45 -9.34 -1.27 -7.10
C PRO A 45 -10.14 -2.53 -6.77
N VAL A 46 -11.40 -2.62 -7.21
CA VAL A 46 -12.26 -3.79 -6.96
C VAL A 46 -12.03 -4.95 -7.94
N THR A 47 -11.35 -4.71 -9.07
CA THR A 47 -11.11 -5.72 -10.11
C THR A 47 -9.65 -6.18 -10.23
N ILE A 48 -8.71 -5.49 -9.57
CA ILE A 48 -7.28 -5.85 -9.62
C ILE A 48 -7.05 -7.26 -9.06
N THR A 49 -6.29 -8.08 -9.77
CA THR A 49 -5.95 -9.45 -9.36
C THR A 49 -4.61 -9.52 -8.63
N THR A 50 -4.37 -10.65 -7.95
CA THR A 50 -3.08 -10.93 -7.28
C THR A 50 -1.90 -10.87 -8.25
N ASP A 51 -2.01 -11.53 -9.41
CA ASP A 51 -0.93 -11.62 -10.39
C ASP A 51 -0.55 -10.24 -10.93
N GLN A 52 -1.53 -9.38 -11.20
CA GLN A 52 -1.30 -8.00 -11.63
C GLN A 52 -0.54 -7.18 -10.59
N ILE A 53 -0.83 -7.37 -9.29
CA ILE A 53 -0.09 -6.68 -8.22
C ILE A 53 1.34 -7.20 -8.14
N ILE A 54 1.54 -8.52 -8.21
CA ILE A 54 2.87 -9.14 -8.17
C ILE A 54 3.72 -8.65 -9.36
N GLU A 55 3.15 -8.65 -10.56
CA GLU A 55 3.79 -8.14 -11.78
C GLU A 55 4.22 -6.68 -11.58
N TRP A 56 3.30 -5.80 -11.18
CA TRP A 56 3.61 -4.38 -10.98
C TRP A 56 4.69 -4.15 -9.91
N VAL A 57 4.60 -4.86 -8.76
CA VAL A 57 5.60 -4.77 -7.69
C VAL A 57 6.96 -5.29 -8.18
N SER A 58 7.00 -6.30 -9.05
CA SER A 58 8.25 -6.86 -9.57
C SER A 58 9.06 -5.82 -10.36
N LEU A 59 8.40 -4.87 -11.02
CA LEU A 59 8.98 -3.81 -11.85
C LEU A 59 9.57 -2.63 -11.06
N LEU A 60 9.29 -2.53 -9.77
CA LEU A 60 9.78 -1.41 -8.96
C LEU A 60 11.31 -1.49 -8.78
N PRO A 61 12.00 -0.34 -8.77
CA PRO A 61 13.46 -0.29 -8.96
C PRO A 61 14.28 -0.75 -7.75
N SER A 62 13.72 -0.72 -6.54
CA SER A 62 14.44 -1.06 -5.32
C SER A 62 13.57 -1.85 -4.34
N ALA A 63 14.19 -2.65 -3.47
CA ALA A 63 13.48 -3.40 -2.44
C ALA A 63 12.74 -2.47 -1.46
N VAL A 64 13.32 -1.32 -1.10
CA VAL A 64 12.69 -0.33 -0.22
C VAL A 64 11.42 0.24 -0.87
N THR A 65 11.49 0.57 -2.16
CA THR A 65 10.31 1.01 -2.93
C THR A 65 9.26 -0.10 -3.01
N LYS A 66 9.67 -1.34 -3.29
CA LYS A 66 8.77 -2.52 -3.33
C LYS A 66 8.02 -2.67 -2.01
N TRP A 67 8.74 -2.68 -0.90
CA TRP A 67 8.16 -2.85 0.43
C TRP A 67 7.19 -1.71 0.79
N THR A 68 7.58 -0.46 0.51
CA THR A 68 6.77 0.72 0.82
C THR A 68 5.47 0.71 0.02
N TYR A 69 5.56 0.49 -1.28
CA TYR A 69 4.39 0.48 -2.16
C TYR A 69 3.48 -0.72 -1.86
N PHE A 70 4.07 -1.89 -1.61
CA PHE A 70 3.32 -3.07 -1.19
C PHE A 70 2.51 -2.81 0.09
N THR A 71 3.11 -2.15 1.08
CA THR A 71 2.42 -1.80 2.34
C THR A 71 1.25 -0.83 2.11
N HIS A 72 1.41 0.15 1.23
CA HIS A 72 0.33 1.08 0.87
C HIS A 72 -0.82 0.38 0.14
N ILE A 73 -0.50 -0.51 -0.80
CA ILE A 73 -1.49 -1.29 -1.53
C ILE A 73 -2.21 -2.27 -0.60
N LYS A 74 -1.49 -2.92 0.32
CA LYS A 74 -2.09 -3.77 1.35
C LYS A 74 -3.11 -3.02 2.19
N ALA A 75 -2.78 -1.79 2.60
CA ALA A 75 -3.71 -0.96 3.35
C ALA A 75 -5.00 -0.63 2.56
N LEU A 76 -4.90 -0.41 1.24
CA LEU A 76 -6.07 -0.21 0.38
C LEU A 76 -6.95 -1.47 0.34
N PHE A 77 -6.38 -2.64 0.04
CA PHE A 77 -7.15 -3.88 -0.10
C PHE A 77 -7.75 -4.35 1.23
N THR A 78 -7.05 -4.16 2.35
CA THR A 78 -7.63 -4.39 3.68
C THR A 78 -8.82 -3.46 3.95
N TRP A 79 -8.76 -2.20 3.55
CA TRP A 79 -9.91 -1.30 3.69
C TRP A 79 -11.09 -1.68 2.77
N LEU A 80 -10.82 -2.14 1.55
CA LEU A 80 -11.86 -2.63 0.64
C LEU A 80 -12.58 -3.86 1.20
N GLU A 81 -11.83 -4.78 1.81
CA GLU A 81 -12.34 -5.97 2.48
C GLU A 81 -13.20 -5.60 3.70
N ILE A 82 -12.68 -4.79 4.63
CA ILE A 82 -13.39 -4.38 5.85
C ILE A 82 -14.70 -3.65 5.52
N THR A 83 -14.67 -2.81 4.47
CA THR A 83 -15.86 -2.06 4.06
C THR A 83 -16.77 -2.82 3.09
N ARG A 84 -16.50 -4.11 2.83
CA ARG A 84 -17.27 -5.00 1.95
C ARG A 84 -17.44 -4.47 0.52
N ARG A 85 -16.54 -3.59 0.08
CA ARG A 85 -16.43 -3.17 -1.33
C ARG A 85 -15.80 -4.26 -2.19
N ARG A 86 -15.08 -5.18 -1.54
CA ARG A 86 -14.52 -6.39 -2.15
C ARG A 86 -14.66 -7.56 -1.16
N THR A 87 -15.00 -8.74 -1.66
CA THR A 87 -15.21 -9.95 -0.85
C THR A 87 -13.93 -10.74 -0.61
N ASP A 88 -12.92 -10.54 -1.45
CA ASP A 88 -11.59 -11.13 -1.36
C ASP A 88 -10.52 -10.05 -1.14
N ASN A 89 -9.38 -10.47 -0.60
CA ASN A 89 -8.20 -9.61 -0.50
C ASN A 89 -7.06 -10.27 -1.30
N PRO A 90 -6.66 -9.70 -2.46
CA PRO A 90 -5.68 -10.30 -3.36
C PRO A 90 -4.26 -10.34 -2.77
N LEU A 91 -4.04 -9.65 -1.65
CA LEU A 91 -2.78 -9.64 -0.91
C LEU A 91 -2.83 -10.52 0.35
N LEU A 92 -3.94 -11.20 0.61
CA LEU A 92 -4.05 -12.13 1.74
C LEU A 92 -3.13 -13.33 1.49
N GLY A 93 -2.22 -13.60 2.43
CA GLY A 93 -1.25 -14.71 2.33
C GLY A 93 0.02 -14.40 1.54
N LEU A 94 0.12 -13.26 0.86
CA LEU A 94 1.38 -12.82 0.26
C LEU A 94 2.32 -12.28 1.34
N LYS A 95 3.55 -12.81 1.37
CA LYS A 95 4.64 -12.22 2.15
C LYS A 95 5.03 -10.89 1.52
N ALA A 96 5.28 -9.90 2.36
CA ALA A 96 5.89 -8.65 1.87
C ALA A 96 7.24 -8.99 1.22
N PRO A 97 7.66 -8.23 0.18
CA PRO A 97 8.99 -8.34 -0.38
C PRO A 97 10.05 -8.25 0.73
N ASP A 98 11.12 -9.04 0.62
CA ASP A 98 12.18 -9.08 1.65
C ASP A 98 12.67 -7.65 1.95
N ASP A 99 12.59 -7.29 3.23
CA ASP A 99 13.24 -6.09 3.72
C ASP A 99 14.76 -6.36 3.73
N LEU A 100 15.49 -5.67 2.85
CA LEU A 100 16.95 -5.80 2.75
C LEU A 100 17.68 -5.42 4.06
N SER A 101 16.99 -4.98 5.12
CA SER A 101 17.56 -4.81 6.46
C SER A 101 17.99 -6.13 7.13
N THR A 102 17.61 -7.29 6.60
CA THR A 102 17.97 -8.61 7.17
C THR A 102 19.04 -9.38 6.39
N THR A 103 19.78 -8.71 5.50
CA THR A 103 21.05 -9.26 5.01
C THR A 103 22.14 -8.84 5.99
N HIS A 104 22.75 -9.84 6.61
CA HIS A 104 23.80 -9.78 7.62
C HIS A 104 25.00 -8.89 7.17
N ASP A 105 24.97 -7.58 7.42
CA ASP A 105 26.14 -6.71 7.27
C ASP A 105 26.38 -5.90 8.56
N GLN A 106 27.31 -6.41 9.37
CA GLN A 106 27.93 -5.62 10.43
C GLN A 106 28.97 -4.71 9.79
N SER A 107 28.62 -3.47 9.44
CA SER A 107 29.55 -2.34 9.57
C SER A 107 28.94 -0.97 9.19
N HIS A 108 29.15 -0.01 10.08
CA HIS A 108 29.07 1.46 9.92
C HIS A 108 27.69 2.16 9.82
N SER A 109 27.24 2.56 11.02
CA SER A 109 26.62 3.86 11.36
C SER A 109 26.58 4.93 10.27
N LYS A 110 25.36 5.40 9.93
CA LYS A 110 25.02 6.82 9.89
C LYS A 110 23.53 7.04 10.15
N SER A 111 23.29 7.88 11.15
CA SER A 111 22.01 8.43 11.58
C SER A 111 21.19 8.98 10.41
N LEU A 112 20.04 8.36 10.16
CA LEU A 112 18.87 9.01 9.59
C LEU A 112 17.76 8.79 10.60
N SER A 113 17.21 9.89 11.12
CA SER A 113 16.11 9.90 12.07
C SER A 113 14.95 9.09 11.53
N THR A 114 14.81 7.86 12.04
CA THR A 114 13.81 6.89 11.68
C THR A 114 12.46 7.34 12.24
N PHE A 115 11.59 7.82 11.37
CA PHE A 115 10.16 7.80 11.64
C PHE A 115 9.75 6.32 11.67
N SER A 116 9.63 5.77 12.88
CA SER A 116 9.44 4.34 13.07
C SER A 116 8.05 3.91 12.57
N ILE A 117 8.02 3.14 11.49
CA ILE A 117 6.78 2.58 10.92
C ILE A 117 6.12 1.59 11.90
N SER A 118 6.83 1.14 12.95
CA SER A 118 6.27 0.37 14.06
C SER A 118 5.14 1.10 14.78
N ASP A 119 5.19 2.43 14.87
CA ASP A 119 4.19 3.23 15.60
C ASP A 119 2.84 3.28 14.86
N PHE A 120 2.83 2.89 13.58
CA PHE A 120 1.61 2.85 12.78
C PHE A 120 0.84 1.52 12.88
N ILE A 121 1.53 0.40 13.14
CA ILE A 121 0.91 -0.92 13.19
C ILE A 121 -0.06 -1.06 14.38
N VAL A 122 0.12 -0.28 15.46
CA VAL A 122 -0.77 -0.29 16.63
C VAL A 122 -2.16 0.30 16.35
N LYS A 123 -2.35 1.09 15.27
CA LYS A 123 -3.64 1.74 14.96
C LYS A 123 -4.55 0.99 13.97
N LEU A 124 -4.12 -0.15 13.46
CA LEU A 124 -4.90 -0.96 12.49
C LEU A 124 -5.56 -2.20 13.11
N ALA A 125 -5.45 -2.37 14.43
CA ALA A 125 -6.03 -3.50 15.18
C ALA A 125 -6.97 -3.06 16.32
N ALA A 126 -7.49 -1.83 16.29
CA ALA A 126 -8.46 -1.31 17.26
C ALA A 126 -9.69 -0.72 16.55
#